data_AF-A0A850QLD5-F1
#
_entry.id   AF-A0A850QLD5-F1
#
_cell.length_a   1.000
_cell.length_b   1.000
_cell.length_c   1.000
_cell.angle_alpha   90.00
_cell.angle_beta   90.00
_cell.angle_gamma   90.00
#
_symmetry.space_group_name_H-M   'P 1'
#
loop_
_entity.id
_entity.type
_entity.pdbx_description
1 polymer ?
#
loop_
_entity_poly.entity_id
_entity_poly.type
_entity_poly.pdbx_seq_one_letter_code
_entity_poly.pdbx_strand_id
1 'polypeptide(L)'
;MKISMIAAMAKDRVIGKDNAMPWHLPADFAWFKQSTLGKPIVMGRKTYQSIGRPLPGRLNIVISRDPQLTIEGVTVVNSLEQAKIVAGEVEELMIIGGGSIYEHYLA
;
A
#
# COMPACT_ATOMS: atom_id res chain seq x y z
N MET A 1 -6.98 -13.51 -9.48
CA MET A 1 -6.49 -12.57 -8.46
C MET A 1 -7.58 -11.55 -8.14
N LYS A 2 -8.01 -11.47 -6.88
CA LYS A 2 -8.89 -10.42 -6.36
C LYS A 2 -8.07 -9.16 -6.03
N ILE A 3 -8.61 -7.98 -6.34
CA ILE A 3 -8.01 -6.69 -5.96
C ILE A 3 -8.84 -6.11 -4.83
N SER A 4 -8.19 -5.89 -3.69
CA SER A 4 -8.83 -5.37 -2.48
C SER A 4 -8.17 -4.07 -2.05
N MET A 5 -8.96 -3.12 -1.53
CA MET A 5 -8.45 -1.90 -0.91
C MET A 5 -8.69 -1.97 0.60
N ILE A 6 -7.70 -1.56 1.38
CA ILE A 6 -7.79 -1.55 2.85
C ILE A 6 -7.36 -0.19 3.38
N ALA A 7 -8.28 0.53 4.01
CA ALA A 7 -8.02 1.87 4.53
C ALA A 7 -8.63 2.04 5.93
N ALA A 8 -7.91 2.75 6.81
CA ALA A 8 -8.48 3.35 8.01
C ALA A 8 -8.83 4.81 7.70
N MET A 9 -10.05 5.22 8.06
CA MET A 9 -10.59 6.53 7.72
C MET A 9 -11.25 7.15 8.95
N ALA A 10 -10.92 8.40 9.26
CA ALA A 10 -11.66 9.19 10.24
C ALA A 10 -12.92 9.80 9.61
N LYS A 11 -13.63 10.63 10.38
CA LYS A 11 -14.77 11.42 9.89
C LYS A 11 -14.35 12.20 8.64
N ASP A 12 -15.31 12.38 7.72
CA ASP A 12 -15.12 13.11 6.47
C ASP A 12 -14.07 12.47 5.53
N ARG A 13 -13.87 11.15 5.68
CA ARG A 13 -12.98 10.33 4.84
C ARG A 13 -11.50 10.70 4.95
N VAL A 14 -11.08 11.32 6.04
CA VAL A 14 -9.68 11.67 6.29
C VAL A 14 -8.85 10.41 6.51
N ILE A 15 -7.79 10.24 5.72
CA ILE A 15 -6.85 9.10 5.82
C ILE A 15 -5.43 9.49 6.21
N GLY A 16 -5.13 10.79 6.27
CA GLY A 16 -3.79 11.28 6.52
C GLY A 16 -3.74 12.80 6.67
N LYS A 17 -2.73 13.29 7.38
CA LYS A 17 -2.35 14.70 7.52
C LYS A 17 -0.83 14.79 7.56
N ASP A 18 -0.23 15.72 6.81
CA ASP A 18 1.23 15.95 6.79
C ASP A 18 2.06 14.67 6.53
N ASN A 19 1.59 13.82 5.61
CA ASN A 19 2.17 12.51 5.28
C ASN A 19 2.25 11.52 6.45
N ALA A 20 1.38 11.65 7.44
CA ALA A 20 1.23 10.72 8.57
C ALA A 20 -0.25 10.41 8.82
N MET A 21 -0.52 9.34 9.57
CA MET A 21 -1.85 9.11 10.13
C MET A 21 -2.06 10.09 11.29
N PRO A 22 -3.18 10.82 11.35
CA PRO A 22 -3.43 11.81 12.41
C PRO A 22 -3.87 11.16 13.73
N TRP A 23 -3.75 9.85 13.86
CA TRP A 23 -4.06 9.08 15.06
C TRP A 23 -3.00 8.00 15.30
N HIS A 24 -2.92 7.54 16.54
CA HIS A 24 -2.17 6.36 16.92
C HIS A 24 -3.15 5.34 17.52
N LEU A 25 -3.48 4.30 16.74
CA LEU A 25 -4.46 3.29 17.13
C LEU A 25 -3.87 1.88 16.95
N PRO A 26 -3.23 1.32 17.98
CA PRO A 26 -2.53 0.02 17.87
C PRO A 26 -3.43 -1.14 17.40
N ALA A 27 -4.70 -1.13 17.79
CA ALA A 27 -5.67 -2.15 17.38
C ALA A 27 -5.90 -2.15 15.86
N ASP A 28 -5.93 -0.97 15.23
CA ASP A 28 -6.05 -0.82 13.78
C ASP A 28 -4.81 -1.38 13.06
N PHE A 29 -3.62 -1.15 13.60
CA PHE A 29 -2.38 -1.72 13.04
C PHE A 29 -2.32 -3.24 13.16
N ALA A 30 -2.82 -3.80 14.27
CA ALA A 30 -2.93 -5.25 14.44
C ALA A 30 -3.89 -5.86 13.40
N TRP A 31 -5.04 -5.22 13.19
CA TRP A 31 -6.01 -5.62 12.18
C TRP A 31 -5.45 -5.50 10.76
N PHE A 32 -4.81 -4.37 10.43
CA PHE A 32 -4.14 -4.17 9.14
C PHE A 32 -3.09 -5.25 8.87
N LYS A 33 -2.26 -5.58 9.87
CA LYS A 33 -1.26 -6.65 9.77
C LYS A 33 -1.96 -7.99 9.49
N GLN A 34 -2.98 -8.35 10.27
CA GLN A 34 -3.71 -9.61 10.09
C GLN A 34 -4.33 -9.73 8.69
N SER A 35 -4.93 -8.64 8.19
CA SER A 35 -5.62 -8.62 6.91
C SER A 35 -4.67 -8.67 5.70
N THR A 36 -3.42 -8.22 5.86
CA THR A 36 -2.45 -8.10 4.76
C THR A 36 -1.30 -9.11 4.80
N LEU A 37 -1.09 -9.82 5.91
CA LEU A 37 0.03 -10.76 6.05
C LEU A 37 -0.02 -11.86 4.98
N GLY A 38 1.14 -12.17 4.38
CA GLY A 38 1.26 -13.18 3.33
C GLY A 38 0.74 -12.73 1.95
N LYS A 39 0.15 -11.55 1.83
CA LYS A 39 -0.38 -11.01 0.57
C LYS A 39 0.59 -9.97 -0.02
N PRO A 40 0.65 -9.83 -1.36
CA PRO A 40 1.25 -8.66 -1.98
C PRO A 40 0.51 -7.39 -1.59
N ILE A 41 1.27 -6.38 -1.18
CA ILE A 41 0.74 -5.06 -0.83
C ILE A 41 1.25 -4.02 -1.82
N VAL A 42 0.32 -3.20 -2.32
CA VAL A 42 0.61 -2.13 -3.27
C VAL A 42 0.37 -0.79 -2.61
N MET A 43 1.36 0.09 -2.67
CA MET A 43 1.28 1.42 -2.10
C MET A 43 1.93 2.48 -2.99
N GLY A 44 1.55 3.74 -2.81
CA GLY A 44 2.23 4.86 -3.43
C GLY A 44 3.54 5.21 -2.70
N ARG A 45 4.48 5.83 -3.42
CA ARG A 45 5.77 6.28 -2.85
C ARG A 45 5.65 7.09 -1.55
N LYS A 46 4.68 8.02 -1.46
CA LYS A 46 4.44 8.84 -0.25
C LYS A 46 4.03 7.99 0.97
N THR A 47 3.17 7.00 0.74
CA THR A 47 2.74 6.05 1.78
C THR A 47 3.91 5.22 2.27
N TYR A 48 4.75 4.71 1.36
CA TYR A 48 5.97 3.99 1.76
C TYR A 48 6.89 4.86 2.62
N GLN A 49 7.12 6.12 2.22
CA GLN A 49 7.93 7.06 2.99
C GLN A 49 7.36 7.35 4.38
N SER A 50 6.03 7.39 4.51
CA SER A 50 5.34 7.54 5.79
C SER A 50 5.58 6.33 6.71
N ILE A 51 5.53 5.12 6.14
CA ILE A 51 5.80 3.87 6.86
C ILE A 51 7.29 3.73 7.23
N GLY A 52 8.17 4.20 6.35
CA GLY A 52 9.62 4.29 6.56
C GLY A 52 10.41 2.98 6.39
N ARG A 53 9.74 1.85 6.17
CA ARG A 53 10.39 0.53 6.02
C ARG A 53 9.50 -0.48 5.28
N PRO A 54 10.07 -1.54 4.70
CA PRO A 54 9.30 -2.66 4.18
C PRO A 54 8.52 -3.34 5.30
N LEU A 55 7.29 -3.72 5.00
CA LEU A 55 6.43 -4.42 5.94
C LEU A 55 6.73 -5.93 5.89
N PRO A 56 7.24 -6.54 6.99
CA PRO A 56 7.74 -7.92 6.95
C PRO A 56 6.62 -8.93 6.68
N GLY A 57 6.97 -10.04 6.04
CA GLY A 57 6.03 -11.12 5.68
C GLY A 57 5.07 -10.76 4.56
N ARG A 58 5.36 -9.71 3.78
CA ARG A 58 4.58 -9.23 2.64
C ARG A 58 5.50 -8.88 1.49
N LEU A 59 5.05 -9.14 0.27
CA LEU A 59 5.69 -8.59 -0.93
C LEU A 59 5.31 -7.11 -1.01
N ASN A 60 6.29 -6.23 -0.79
CA ASN A 60 6.08 -4.79 -0.79
C ASN A 60 6.27 -4.25 -2.20
N ILE A 61 5.20 -3.69 -2.79
CA ILE A 61 5.21 -3.11 -4.13
C ILE A 61 4.91 -1.62 -4.03
N VAL A 62 5.80 -0.78 -4.56
CA VAL A 62 5.66 0.68 -4.57
C VAL A 62 5.42 1.19 -5.98
N ILE A 63 4.31 1.89 -6.18
CA ILE A 63 4.02 2.61 -7.42
C ILE A 63 4.70 3.98 -7.35
N SER A 64 5.57 4.24 -8.33
CA SER A 64 6.26 5.52 -8.54
C SER A 64 6.36 5.86 -10.02
N ARG A 65 6.37 7.15 -10.33
CA ARG A 65 6.67 7.66 -11.69
C ARG A 65 8.16 7.90 -11.91
N ASP A 66 8.95 7.87 -10.83
CA ASP A 66 10.40 8.02 -10.89
C ASP A 66 11.04 6.68 -11.30
N PRO A 67 11.62 6.58 -12.51
CA PRO A 67 12.20 5.33 -13.00
C PRO A 67 13.55 5.00 -12.34
N GLN A 68 14.18 5.95 -11.65
CA GLN A 68 15.47 5.76 -10.97
C GLN A 68 15.30 5.39 -9.50
N LEU A 69 14.08 5.43 -8.98
CA LEU A 69 13.80 5.10 -7.60
C LEU A 69 14.05 3.61 -7.35
N THR A 70 15.04 3.34 -6.52
CA THR A 70 15.34 2.01 -5.99
C THR A 70 15.17 2.03 -4.47
N ILE A 71 14.54 0.98 -3.94
CA ILE A 71 14.28 0.84 -2.51
C ILE A 71 14.63 -0.60 -2.15
N GLU A 72 15.53 -0.78 -1.19
CA GLU A 72 15.93 -2.10 -0.74
C GLU A 72 14.73 -2.87 -0.14
N GLY A 73 14.58 -4.14 -0.52
CA GLY A 73 13.51 -5.01 -0.02
C GLY A 73 12.11 -4.68 -0.56
N VAL A 74 11.99 -3.83 -1.58
CA VAL A 74 10.73 -3.40 -2.18
C VAL A 74 10.83 -3.46 -3.71
N THR A 75 9.77 -3.90 -4.37
CA THR A 75 9.68 -3.84 -5.82
C THR A 75 9.02 -2.52 -6.24
N VAL A 76 9.75 -1.68 -6.97
CA VAL A 76 9.21 -0.43 -7.51
C VAL A 76 8.67 -0.70 -8.92
N VAL A 77 7.44 -0.26 -9.18
CA VAL A 77 6.74 -0.38 -10.46
C VAL A 77 6.08 0.94 -10.84
N ASN A 78 5.65 1.08 -12.09
CA ASN A 78 5.04 2.33 -12.57
C ASN A 78 3.50 2.31 -12.67
N SER A 79 2.86 1.15 -12.46
CA SER A 79 1.42 0.96 -12.66
C SER A 79 0.89 -0.25 -11.89
N LEU A 80 -0.43 -0.31 -11.71
CA LEU A 80 -1.10 -1.47 -11.12
C LEU A 80 -0.97 -2.73 -11.98
N GLU A 81 -0.93 -2.61 -13.31
CA GLU A 81 -0.73 -3.78 -14.19
C GLU A 81 0.64 -4.42 -13.97
N GLN A 82 1.69 -3.60 -13.87
CA GLN A 82 3.01 -4.12 -13.47
C GLN A 82 3.00 -4.69 -12.06
N ALA A 83 2.27 -4.07 -11.12
CA ALA A 83 2.13 -4.61 -9.77
C ALA A 83 1.46 -6.00 -9.77
N LYS A 84 0.44 -6.23 -10.60
CA LYS A 84 -0.20 -7.54 -10.77
C LYS A 84 0.76 -8.57 -11.34
N ILE A 85 1.58 -8.20 -12.33
CA ILE A 85 2.61 -9.08 -12.89
C ILE A 85 3.63 -9.48 -11.82
N VAL A 86 4.14 -8.50 -11.07
CA VAL A 86 5.10 -8.73 -9.96
C VAL A 86 4.49 -9.59 -8.86
N ALA A 87 3.21 -9.39 -8.55
CA ALA A 87 2.50 -10.18 -7.55
C ALA A 87 2.35 -11.65 -7.94
N GLY A 88 2.40 -11.97 -9.24
CA GLY A 88 2.30 -13.33 -9.75
C GLY A 88 0.93 -13.98 -9.53
N GLU A 89 0.89 -15.30 -9.50
CA GLU A 89 -0.35 -16.05 -9.27
C GLU A 89 -0.70 -16.09 -7.78
N VAL A 90 -1.40 -15.06 -7.31
CA VAL A 90 -1.94 -14.98 -5.94
C VAL A 90 -3.45 -14.85 -5.94
N GLU A 91 -4.07 -15.31 -4.86
CA GLU A 91 -5.51 -15.19 -4.65
C GLU A 91 -5.94 -13.72 -4.51
N GLU A 92 -5.19 -12.90 -3.77
CA GLU A 92 -5.55 -11.53 -3.44
C GLU A 92 -4.33 -10.59 -3.39
N LEU A 93 -4.49 -9.41 -4.00
CA LEU A 93 -3.56 -8.28 -3.93
C LEU A 93 -4.24 -7.12 -3.18
N MET A 94 -3.51 -6.51 -2.24
CA MET A 94 -4.03 -5.48 -1.35
C MET A 94 -3.46 -4.11 -1.68
N ILE A 95 -4.29 -3.19 -2.14
CA ILE A 95 -3.96 -1.76 -2.26
C ILE A 95 -4.12 -1.12 -0.88
N ILE A 96 -3.03 -0.54 -0.36
CA ILE A 96 -2.96 0.08 0.97
C ILE A 96 -2.83 1.61 0.91
N GLY A 97 -3.07 2.19 -0.27
CA GLY A 97 -3.16 3.63 -0.50
C GLY A 97 -1.87 4.27 -1.00
N GLY A 98 -1.68 5.58 -0.87
CA GLY A 98 -2.56 6.57 -0.23
C GLY A 98 -3.66 7.12 -1.14
N GLY A 99 -4.13 8.33 -0.84
CA GLY A 99 -5.28 8.96 -1.49
C GLY A 99 -5.24 8.93 -3.03
N SER A 100 -4.11 9.30 -3.63
CA SER A 100 -3.95 9.30 -5.09
C SER A 100 -3.99 7.89 -5.71
N ILE A 101 -3.55 6.87 -4.97
CA ILE A 101 -3.59 5.48 -5.44
C ILE A 101 -5.02 4.95 -5.35
N TYR A 102 -5.72 5.23 -4.24
CA TYR A 102 -7.12 4.87 -4.11
C TYR A 102 -7.96 5.54 -5.20
N GLU A 103 -7.85 6.85 -5.36
CA GLU A 103 -8.60 7.60 -6.36
C GLU A 103 -8.35 7.08 -7.79
N HIS A 104 -7.10 6.76 -8.13
CA HIS A 104 -6.76 6.30 -9.47
C HIS A 104 -7.30 4.90 -9.81
N TYR A 105 -7.52 4.03 -8.82
CA TYR A 105 -7.90 2.62 -9.03
C TYR A 105 -9.29 2.26 -8.50
N LEU A 106 -10.07 3.24 -8.00
CA LEU A 106 -11.43 3.04 -7.52
C LEU A 106 -12.48 3.05 -8.66
N ALA A 107 -12.11 3.57 -9.84
CA ALA A 107 -12.99 3.72 -11.00
C ALA A 107 -13.15 2.43 -11.81
#